data_AF-A0A8K0TXR5-F1
#
_entry.id   AF-A0A8K0TXR5-F1
#
_cell.length_a   1.000
_cell.length_b   1.000
_cell.length_c   1.000
_cell.angle_alpha   90.00
_cell.angle_beta   90.00
_cell.angle_gamma   90.00
#
_symmetry.space_group_name_H-M   'P 1'
#
loop_
_entity.id
_entity.type
_entity.pdbx_description
1 polymer ?
#
loop_
_entity_poly.entity_id
_entity_poly.type
_entity_poly.pdbx_seq_one_letter_code
_entity_poly.pdbx_strand_id
1 'polypeptide(L)'
;MLRALSPFSRGHFFQAAAEGAGVSDGDYPPVSEIDRQMQGRHMTFQAASTVDEVIAMVPSDYRHVLAEPLKGVASTATKLLNARATLAKWEAHKAAGTFPPHIVVKLPAVQTTRGFRESAEGLACRANFTQKHDAYLGACLNDSISTKRDEVSFLQRALLPETLFKELKDLIVARHLELKMVSKIPEFSLDGGELVLTGWKENEATNKLSMEVLTDLVVYCHRIISLVEARESIEASKKAKKVAVAKAADAEMADLTRPGPSIQSMVDKAVSAAVKKSASASPKKRPQTRSVSLYVPLTF
;
A
#
# COMPACT_ATOMS: atom_id res chain seq x y z
N MET A 1 15.10 -3.97 -15.09
CA MET A 1 14.12 -2.87 -15.03
C MET A 1 13.95 -2.45 -13.58
N LEU A 2 14.51 -1.29 -13.20
CA LEU A 2 14.38 -0.71 -11.86
C LEU A 2 12.91 -0.39 -11.57
N ARG A 3 12.36 -0.94 -10.50
CA ARG A 3 11.06 -0.54 -9.95
C ARG A 3 11.28 0.60 -8.95
N ALA A 4 10.74 1.76 -9.27
CA ALA A 4 10.62 2.89 -8.38
C ALA A 4 9.79 2.51 -7.15
N LEU A 5 10.37 2.69 -5.96
CA LEU A 5 9.67 2.71 -4.69
C LEU A 5 9.01 4.09 -4.53
N SER A 6 7.77 4.09 -4.02
CA SER A 6 6.92 5.27 -3.82
C SER A 6 7.56 6.34 -2.92
N PRO A 7 7.36 7.65 -3.21
CA PRO A 7 7.89 8.73 -2.40
C PRO A 7 6.92 9.04 -1.25
N PHE A 8 7.07 8.34 -0.12
CA PHE A 8 6.51 8.82 1.16
C PHE A 8 7.57 8.68 2.26
N SER A 9 8.67 9.38 2.03
CA SER A 9 9.68 9.75 3.01
C SER A 9 10.35 11.02 2.52
N ARG A 10 9.55 12.09 2.45
CA ARG A 10 10.07 13.46 2.48
C ARG A 10 9.34 14.12 3.64
N GLY A 11 9.95 13.99 4.81
CA GLY A 11 9.71 14.94 5.87
C GLY A 11 9.90 16.34 5.32
N HIS A 12 9.09 17.27 5.80
CA HIS A 12 9.35 18.69 5.71
C HIS A 12 10.68 18.99 6.40
N PHE A 13 11.78 18.76 5.70
CA PHE A 13 13.05 19.42 5.96
C PHE A 13 12.98 20.74 5.23
N PHE A 14 12.94 21.82 6.01
CA PHE A 14 13.27 23.15 5.56
C PHE A 14 14.66 23.11 4.91
N GLN A 15 14.72 23.13 3.58
CA GLN A 15 15.98 23.32 2.86
C GLN A 15 16.18 24.82 2.66
N ALA A 16 16.65 25.47 3.73
CA ALA A 16 17.32 26.75 3.59
C ALA A 16 18.74 26.47 3.07
N ALA A 17 19.09 27.11 1.96
CA ALA A 17 20.44 27.11 1.43
C ALA A 17 21.40 27.68 2.50
N ALA A 18 22.47 26.95 2.79
CA ALA A 18 23.60 27.47 3.53
C ALA A 18 24.87 27.03 2.81
N GLU A 19 25.42 27.96 2.04
CA GLU A 19 26.81 27.98 1.66
C GLU A 19 27.68 27.94 2.93
N GLY A 20 28.72 27.09 2.88
CA GLY A 20 29.95 27.17 3.67
C GLY A 20 29.87 27.74 5.09
N ALA A 21 29.46 26.91 6.05
CA ALA A 21 29.87 27.07 7.45
C ALA A 21 30.28 25.71 7.99
N GLY A 22 31.55 25.56 8.37
CA GLY A 22 32.05 24.36 9.02
C GLY A 22 31.29 24.13 10.33
N VAL A 23 30.46 23.10 10.38
CA VAL A 23 29.80 22.68 11.61
C VAL A 23 30.80 21.88 12.41
N SER A 24 31.27 22.48 13.51
CA SER A 24 32.01 21.80 14.56
C SER A 24 31.16 20.66 15.13
N ASP A 25 31.75 19.49 15.19
CA ASP A 25 31.22 18.31 15.85
C ASP A 25 31.02 18.62 17.35
N GLY A 26 29.77 18.59 17.84
CA GLY A 26 29.49 18.47 19.28
C GLY A 26 28.93 19.68 20.04
N ASP A 27 27.88 20.34 19.55
CA ASP A 27 27.09 21.26 20.39
C ASP A 27 25.58 20.95 20.31
N TYR A 28 25.22 19.69 20.57
CA TYR A 28 23.83 19.33 20.85
C TYR A 28 23.53 19.69 22.31
N PRO A 29 22.45 20.46 22.58
CA PRO A 29 22.07 20.76 23.96
C PRO A 29 21.86 19.45 24.73
N PRO A 30 22.28 19.37 26.01
CA PRO A 30 22.16 18.15 26.78
C PRO A 30 20.68 17.76 26.90
N VAL A 31 20.33 16.59 26.36
CA VAL A 31 18.98 16.02 26.46
C VAL A 31 18.64 15.82 27.93
N SER A 32 17.52 16.42 28.37
CA SER A 32 17.08 16.36 29.77
C SER A 32 16.80 14.91 30.19
N GLU A 33 16.89 14.61 31.49
CA GLU A 33 16.61 13.26 31.99
C GLU A 33 15.16 12.84 31.69
N ILE A 34 14.22 13.79 31.74
CA ILE A 34 12.82 13.58 31.41
C ILE A 34 12.67 13.14 29.95
N ASP A 35 13.37 13.82 29.03
CA ASP A 35 13.35 13.46 27.61
C ASP A 35 13.94 12.08 27.36
N ARG A 36 15.00 11.68 28.08
CA ARG A 36 15.58 10.34 27.97
C ARG A 36 14.62 9.26 28.46
N GLN A 37 13.93 9.50 29.58
CA GLN A 37 12.92 8.57 30.10
C GLN A 37 11.76 8.42 29.11
N MET A 38 11.29 9.53 28.54
CA MET A 38 10.26 9.53 27.49
C MET A 38 10.72 8.74 26.26
N GLN A 39 11.91 9.01 25.75
CA GLN A 39 12.48 8.30 24.60
C GLN A 39 12.58 6.79 24.85
N GLY A 40 13.02 6.37 26.05
CA GLY A 40 13.09 4.95 26.43
C GLY A 40 11.71 4.26 26.39
N ARG A 41 10.67 4.93 26.89
CA ARG A 41 9.29 4.42 26.79
C ARG A 41 8.82 4.33 25.34
N HIS A 42 9.08 5.37 24.54
CA HIS A 42 8.69 5.40 23.13
C HIS A 42 9.38 4.29 22.32
N MET A 43 10.66 4.03 22.57
CA MET A 43 11.36 2.89 21.95
C MET A 43 10.72 1.55 22.30
N THR A 44 10.26 1.40 23.54
CA THR A 44 9.55 0.19 23.98
C THR A 44 8.23 0.01 23.22
N PHE A 45 7.47 1.09 23.01
CA PHE A 45 6.22 1.03 22.23
C PHE A 45 6.48 0.65 20.77
N GLN A 46 7.62 1.05 20.19
CA GLN A 46 7.99 0.67 18.83
C GLN A 46 8.27 -0.83 18.68
N ALA A 47 8.63 -1.53 19.75
CA ALA A 47 8.82 -2.98 19.73
C ALA A 47 7.51 -3.77 19.67
N ALA A 48 6.37 -3.16 20.02
CA ALA A 48 5.06 -3.82 19.97
C ALA A 48 4.72 -4.26 18.53
N SER A 49 4.33 -5.51 18.36
CA SER A 49 4.01 -6.13 17.06
C SER A 49 2.51 -6.23 16.78
N THR A 50 1.68 -6.07 17.81
CA THR A 50 0.21 -6.11 17.71
C THR A 50 -0.45 -4.93 18.42
N VAL A 51 -1.70 -4.63 18.04
CA VAL A 51 -2.49 -3.56 18.69
C VAL A 51 -2.72 -3.88 20.17
N ASP A 52 -3.00 -5.15 20.48
CA ASP A 52 -3.21 -5.59 21.86
C ASP A 52 -1.94 -5.49 22.71
N GLU A 53 -0.76 -5.71 22.12
CA GLU A 53 0.52 -5.45 22.80
C GLU A 53 0.72 -3.97 23.12
N VAL A 54 0.38 -3.05 22.21
CA VAL A 54 0.42 -1.61 22.50
C VAL A 54 -0.51 -1.26 23.66
N ILE A 55 -1.73 -1.79 23.66
CA ILE A 55 -2.70 -1.59 24.75
C ILE A 55 -2.18 -2.20 26.06
N ALA A 56 -1.50 -3.36 26.00
CA ALA A 56 -0.88 -3.99 27.15
C ALA A 56 0.32 -3.20 27.71
N MET A 57 0.93 -2.30 26.93
CA MET A 57 1.98 -1.39 27.40
C MET A 57 1.42 -0.13 28.08
N VAL A 58 0.13 0.18 27.90
CA VAL A 58 -0.53 1.24 28.66
C VAL A 58 -0.56 0.84 30.14
N PRO A 59 -0.21 1.77 31.07
CA PRO A 59 -0.30 1.51 32.50
C PRO A 59 -1.68 0.95 32.90
N SER A 60 -1.68 -0.05 33.79
CA SER A 60 -2.87 -0.83 34.15
C SER A 60 -4.05 0.03 34.58
N ASP A 61 -3.78 1.11 35.32
CA ASP A 61 -4.79 2.00 35.88
C ASP A 61 -5.56 2.80 34.83
N TYR A 62 -5.00 2.96 33.63
CA TYR A 62 -5.60 3.67 32.50
C TYR A 62 -6.01 2.74 31.36
N ARG A 63 -5.53 1.49 31.35
CA ARG A 63 -5.76 0.54 30.25
C ARG A 63 -7.24 0.31 29.98
N HIS A 64 -8.06 0.13 31.02
CA HIS A 64 -9.49 -0.17 30.84
C HIS A 64 -10.28 0.99 30.24
N VAL A 65 -9.90 2.25 30.49
CA VAL A 65 -10.55 3.42 29.87
C VAL A 65 -10.02 3.71 28.46
N LEU A 66 -8.76 3.34 28.16
CA LEU A 66 -8.12 3.61 26.87
C LEU A 66 -8.20 2.45 25.87
N ALA A 67 -8.42 1.21 26.32
CA ALA A 67 -8.37 0.03 25.44
C ALA A 67 -9.36 0.12 24.27
N GLU A 68 -10.62 0.43 24.53
CA GLU A 68 -11.64 0.51 23.48
C GLU A 68 -11.43 1.72 22.55
N PRO A 69 -11.17 2.93 23.05
CA PRO A 69 -10.83 4.06 22.18
C PRO A 69 -9.61 3.79 21.28
N LEU A 70 -8.56 3.15 21.80
CA LEU A 70 -7.37 2.80 21.02
C LEU A 70 -7.66 1.74 19.94
N LYS A 71 -8.55 0.78 20.21
CA LYS A 71 -9.09 -0.12 19.16
C LYS A 71 -9.91 0.64 18.12
N GLY A 72 -10.63 1.68 18.54
CA GLY A 72 -11.30 2.64 17.66
C GLY A 72 -10.34 3.29 16.65
N VAL A 73 -9.15 3.71 17.11
CA VAL A 73 -8.08 4.24 16.24
C VAL A 73 -7.67 3.21 15.18
N ALA A 74 -7.46 1.95 15.59
CA ALA A 74 -7.12 0.87 14.66
C ALA A 74 -8.21 0.64 13.60
N SER A 75 -9.48 0.70 14.01
CA SER A 75 -10.65 0.58 13.13
C SER A 75 -10.70 1.73 12.11
N THR A 76 -10.48 2.98 12.54
CA THR A 76 -10.44 4.15 11.67
C THR A 76 -9.27 4.08 10.67
N ALA A 77 -8.09 3.66 11.12
CA ALA A 77 -6.93 3.43 10.24
C ALA A 77 -7.23 2.37 9.18
N THR A 78 -7.89 1.26 9.56
CA THR A 78 -8.30 0.21 8.63
C THR A 78 -9.29 0.75 7.58
N LYS A 79 -10.29 1.53 8.00
CA LYS A 79 -11.24 2.19 7.09
C LYS A 79 -10.53 3.12 6.11
N LEU A 80 -9.55 3.91 6.58
CA LEU A 80 -8.77 4.81 5.74
C LEU A 80 -8.01 4.05 4.65
N LEU A 81 -7.34 2.96 5.00
CA LEU A 81 -6.60 2.15 4.03
C LEU A 81 -7.51 1.49 2.99
N ASN A 82 -8.66 0.97 3.43
CA ASN A 82 -9.67 0.43 2.51
C ASN A 82 -10.23 1.50 1.57
N ALA A 83 -10.46 2.72 2.08
CA ALA A 83 -10.93 3.84 1.27
C ALA A 83 -9.88 4.26 0.24
N ARG A 84 -8.60 4.37 0.62
CA ARG A 84 -7.47 4.65 -0.28
C ARG A 84 -7.33 3.57 -1.36
N ALA A 85 -7.43 2.30 -0.99
CA ALA A 85 -7.35 1.20 -1.95
C ALA A 85 -8.51 1.21 -2.95
N THR A 86 -9.71 1.60 -2.51
CA THR A 86 -10.88 1.74 -3.38
C THR A 86 -10.72 2.93 -4.33
N LEU A 87 -10.27 4.08 -3.82
CA LEU A 87 -9.98 5.26 -4.62
C LEU A 87 -8.94 4.95 -5.71
N ALA A 88 -7.83 4.30 -5.36
CA ALA A 88 -6.79 3.92 -6.31
C ALA A 88 -7.33 3.00 -7.43
N LYS A 89 -8.24 2.07 -7.10
CA LYS A 89 -8.90 1.22 -8.11
C LYS A 89 -9.78 2.03 -9.06
N TRP A 90 -10.55 2.98 -8.54
CA TRP A 90 -11.43 3.81 -9.38
C TRP A 90 -10.64 4.79 -10.26
N GLU A 91 -9.55 5.33 -9.75
CA GLU A 91 -8.61 6.13 -10.54
C GLU A 91 -7.94 5.30 -11.65
N ALA A 92 -7.59 4.04 -11.37
CA ALA A 92 -7.08 3.12 -12.39
C ALA A 92 -8.13 2.83 -13.48
N HIS A 93 -9.41 2.64 -13.11
CA HIS A 93 -10.51 2.49 -14.06
C HIS A 93 -10.65 3.73 -14.96
N LYS A 94 -10.63 4.92 -14.35
CA LYS A 94 -10.67 6.20 -15.07
C LYS A 94 -9.50 6.34 -16.04
N ALA A 95 -8.28 6.02 -15.62
CA ALA A 95 -7.10 6.05 -16.47
C ALA A 95 -7.16 5.05 -17.63
N ALA A 96 -7.78 3.88 -17.41
CA ALA A 96 -7.96 2.86 -18.43
C ALA A 96 -9.17 3.11 -19.36
N GLY A 97 -9.97 4.16 -19.13
CA GLY A 97 -11.22 4.39 -19.86
C GLY A 97 -12.28 3.30 -19.61
N THR A 98 -12.21 2.63 -18.47
CA THR A 98 -13.16 1.58 -18.06
C THR A 98 -13.94 2.03 -16.83
N PHE A 99 -15.02 1.30 -16.48
CA PHE A 99 -15.86 1.65 -15.34
C PHE A 99 -15.86 0.54 -14.28
N PRO A 100 -15.89 0.88 -12.98
CA PRO A 100 -16.12 -0.08 -11.92
C PRO A 100 -17.48 -0.79 -12.05
N PRO A 101 -17.63 -2.05 -11.57
CA PRO A 101 -18.84 -2.85 -11.76
C PRO A 101 -20.13 -2.20 -11.25
N HIS A 102 -20.07 -1.39 -10.19
CA HIS A 102 -21.25 -0.73 -9.60
C HIS A 102 -21.74 0.49 -10.41
N ILE A 103 -20.92 1.00 -11.34
CA ILE A 103 -21.28 2.14 -12.22
C ILE A 103 -21.77 1.62 -13.58
N VAL A 104 -21.34 0.42 -14.00
CA VAL A 104 -21.72 -0.15 -15.29
C VAL A 104 -23.22 -0.43 -15.33
N VAL A 105 -23.95 0.40 -16.07
CA VAL A 105 -25.38 0.22 -16.37
C VAL A 105 -25.55 0.01 -17.87
N LYS A 106 -26.45 -0.90 -18.27
CA LYS A 106 -26.73 -1.15 -19.70
C LYS A 106 -27.38 0.07 -20.35
N LEU A 107 -26.97 0.37 -21.58
CA LEU A 107 -27.63 1.38 -22.40
C LEU A 107 -29.12 1.01 -22.59
N PRO A 108 -30.06 1.92 -22.29
CA PRO A 108 -31.47 1.67 -22.51
C PRO A 108 -31.77 1.34 -23.98
N ALA A 109 -32.46 0.22 -24.21
CA ALA A 109 -32.80 -0.23 -25.56
C ALA A 109 -34.09 0.44 -26.05
N VAL A 110 -33.94 1.50 -26.86
CA VAL A 110 -35.09 2.16 -27.51
C VAL A 110 -35.54 1.32 -28.70
N GLN A 111 -36.80 0.84 -28.66
CA GLN A 111 -37.39 0.09 -29.75
C GLN A 111 -37.77 1.04 -30.90
N THR A 112 -36.99 0.98 -31.97
CA THR A 112 -37.27 1.68 -33.23
C THR A 112 -37.67 0.68 -34.31
N THR A 113 -38.53 1.11 -35.24
CA THR A 113 -38.87 0.32 -36.42
C THR A 113 -37.61 0.08 -37.26
N ARG A 114 -37.55 -1.06 -37.96
CA ARG A 114 -36.36 -1.48 -38.72
C ARG A 114 -35.94 -0.43 -39.75
N GLY A 115 -36.90 0.08 -40.54
CA GLY A 115 -36.63 1.09 -41.57
C GLY A 115 -36.10 2.42 -41.01
N PHE A 116 -36.57 2.83 -39.83
CA PHE A 116 -36.06 4.03 -39.16
C PHE A 116 -34.67 3.78 -38.56
N ARG A 117 -34.42 2.60 -37.99
CA ARG A 117 -33.12 2.23 -37.41
C ARG A 117 -31.98 2.29 -38.41
N GLU A 118 -32.27 1.93 -39.66
CA GLU A 118 -31.30 1.92 -40.78
C GLU A 118 -31.20 3.31 -41.47
N SER A 119 -32.08 4.26 -41.13
CA SER A 119 -32.03 5.64 -41.68
C SER A 119 -30.93 6.48 -41.02
N ALA A 120 -30.54 7.57 -41.67
CA ALA A 120 -29.55 8.50 -41.14
C ALA A 120 -30.00 9.10 -39.79
N GLU A 121 -31.29 9.40 -39.65
CA GLU A 121 -31.90 9.93 -38.44
C GLU A 121 -31.89 8.90 -37.30
N GLY A 122 -32.16 7.63 -37.59
CA GLY A 122 -32.10 6.55 -36.60
C GLY A 122 -30.68 6.28 -36.10
N LEU A 123 -29.70 6.30 -36.99
CA LEU A 123 -28.28 6.20 -36.63
C LEU A 123 -27.83 7.38 -35.77
N ALA A 124 -28.21 8.62 -36.13
CA ALA A 124 -27.92 9.81 -35.35
C ALA A 124 -28.55 9.76 -33.95
N CYS A 125 -29.81 9.31 -33.84
CA CYS A 125 -30.46 9.10 -32.54
C CYS A 125 -29.68 8.11 -31.67
N ARG A 126 -29.26 6.96 -32.24
CA ARG A 126 -28.50 5.93 -31.50
C ARG A 126 -27.14 6.45 -31.03
N ALA A 127 -26.44 7.20 -31.89
CA ALA A 127 -25.17 7.83 -31.54
C ALA A 127 -25.36 8.82 -30.38
N ASN A 128 -26.40 9.65 -30.42
CA ASN A 128 -26.73 10.59 -29.33
C ASN A 128 -27.05 9.88 -28.01
N PHE A 129 -27.81 8.77 -28.06
CA PHE A 129 -28.07 7.94 -26.86
C PHE A 129 -26.78 7.35 -26.27
N THR A 130 -25.89 6.84 -27.14
CA THR A 130 -24.60 6.29 -26.71
C THR A 130 -23.74 7.39 -26.08
N GLN A 131 -23.64 8.54 -26.73
CA GLN A 131 -22.89 9.70 -26.21
C GLN A 131 -23.40 10.16 -24.84
N LYS A 132 -24.72 10.27 -24.67
CA LYS A 132 -25.32 10.67 -23.37
C LYS A 132 -25.09 9.62 -22.29
N HIS A 133 -25.13 8.34 -22.65
CA HIS A 133 -24.85 7.24 -21.72
C HIS A 133 -23.39 7.22 -21.29
N ASP A 134 -22.45 7.37 -22.21
CA ASP A 134 -21.02 7.48 -21.90
C ASP A 134 -20.73 8.70 -21.01
N ALA A 135 -21.36 9.84 -21.30
CA ALA A 135 -21.26 11.04 -20.48
C ALA A 135 -21.82 10.83 -19.06
N TYR A 136 -22.94 10.12 -18.93
CA TYR A 136 -23.53 9.76 -17.64
C TYR A 136 -22.59 8.86 -16.83
N LEU A 137 -22.06 7.79 -17.42
CA LEU A 137 -21.11 6.89 -16.74
C LEU A 137 -19.83 7.64 -16.30
N GLY A 138 -19.33 8.53 -17.17
CA GLY A 138 -18.19 9.39 -16.87
C GLY A 138 -18.45 10.33 -15.69
N ALA A 139 -19.63 10.97 -15.65
CA ALA A 139 -20.03 11.83 -14.54
C ALA A 139 -20.13 11.04 -13.23
N CYS A 140 -20.82 9.90 -13.22
CA CYS A 140 -20.94 9.05 -12.03
C CYS A 140 -19.57 8.61 -11.50
N LEU A 141 -18.63 8.24 -12.37
CA LEU A 141 -17.27 7.86 -11.95
C LEU A 141 -16.52 9.05 -11.34
N ASN A 142 -16.62 10.24 -11.92
CA ASN A 142 -15.99 11.44 -11.39
C ASN A 142 -16.54 11.82 -10.01
N ASP A 143 -17.85 11.81 -9.85
CA ASP A 143 -18.52 12.13 -8.57
C ASP A 143 -18.18 11.10 -7.50
N SER A 144 -18.15 9.81 -7.88
CA SER A 144 -17.75 8.72 -6.98
C SER A 144 -16.31 8.90 -6.51
N ILE A 145 -15.38 9.23 -7.42
CA ILE A 145 -13.98 9.52 -7.08
C ILE A 145 -13.89 10.73 -6.15
N SER A 146 -14.60 11.82 -6.44
CA SER A 146 -14.62 13.02 -5.60
C SER A 146 -15.09 12.69 -4.19
N THR A 147 -16.25 12.05 -4.07
CA THR A 147 -16.83 11.62 -2.78
C THR A 147 -15.85 10.75 -2.00
N LYS A 148 -15.17 9.82 -2.69
CA LYS A 148 -14.22 8.93 -2.04
C LYS A 148 -12.95 9.64 -1.59
N ARG A 149 -12.50 10.69 -2.30
CA ARG A 149 -11.39 11.57 -1.86
C ARG A 149 -11.77 12.37 -0.62
N ASP A 150 -13.01 12.85 -0.54
CA ASP A 150 -13.51 13.55 0.64
C ASP A 150 -13.58 12.63 1.85
N GLU A 151 -14.04 11.39 1.66
CA GLU A 151 -14.03 10.35 2.70
C GLU A 151 -12.61 10.04 3.20
N VAL A 152 -11.64 9.89 2.28
CA VAL A 152 -10.22 9.71 2.63
C VAL A 152 -9.72 10.89 3.45
N SER A 153 -10.02 12.12 3.03
CA SER A 153 -9.61 13.35 3.71
C SER A 153 -10.27 13.49 5.09
N PHE A 154 -11.51 13.03 5.25
CA PHE A 154 -12.21 12.97 6.53
C PHE A 154 -11.52 11.99 7.50
N LEU A 155 -11.25 10.76 7.04
CA LEU A 155 -10.59 9.73 7.85
C LEU A 155 -9.15 10.11 8.20
N GLN A 156 -8.42 10.78 7.30
CA GLN A 156 -7.08 11.31 7.60
C GLN A 156 -7.11 12.36 8.72
N ARG A 157 -8.08 13.28 8.68
CA ARG A 157 -8.23 14.31 9.72
C ARG A 157 -8.56 13.72 11.09
N ALA A 158 -9.32 12.63 11.13
CA ALA A 158 -9.62 11.89 12.36
C ALA A 158 -8.38 11.23 12.99
N LEU A 159 -7.33 10.96 12.21
CA LEU A 159 -6.08 10.33 12.68
C LEU A 159 -4.95 11.34 12.89
N LEU A 160 -5.23 12.65 12.80
CA LEU A 160 -4.24 13.67 13.12
C LEU A 160 -3.92 13.67 14.62
N PRO A 161 -2.65 13.90 15.01
CA PRO A 161 -2.22 13.95 16.41
C PRO A 161 -3.09 14.85 17.29
N GLU A 162 -3.44 16.04 16.78
CA GLU A 162 -4.21 17.04 17.51
C GLU A 162 -5.65 16.59 17.73
N THR A 163 -6.25 15.95 16.73
CA THR A 163 -7.60 15.37 16.83
C THR A 163 -7.62 14.24 17.85
N LEU A 164 -6.69 13.29 17.73
CA LEU A 164 -6.58 12.14 18.63
C LEU A 164 -6.33 12.57 20.08
N PHE A 165 -5.42 13.51 20.29
CA PHE A 165 -5.15 14.04 21.63
C PHE A 165 -6.38 14.73 22.21
N LYS A 166 -7.07 15.55 21.41
CA LYS A 166 -8.30 16.24 21.85
C LYS A 166 -9.40 15.25 22.24
N GLU A 167 -9.60 14.19 21.47
CA GLU A 167 -10.66 13.20 21.72
C GLU A 167 -10.39 12.31 22.93
N LEU A 168 -9.13 11.98 23.21
CA LEU A 168 -8.78 10.95 24.18
C LEU A 168 -8.29 11.50 25.52
N LYS A 169 -7.76 12.73 25.59
CA LYS A 169 -7.16 13.29 26.82
C LYS A 169 -8.15 13.33 27.99
N ASP A 170 -9.42 13.62 27.73
CA ASP A 170 -10.41 13.84 28.79
C ASP A 170 -10.72 12.52 29.53
N LEU A 171 -10.55 11.36 28.87
CA LEU A 171 -10.65 10.04 29.50
C LEU A 171 -9.54 9.83 30.54
N ILE A 172 -8.32 10.29 30.25
CA ILE A 172 -7.17 10.20 31.16
C ILE A 172 -7.36 11.16 32.32
N VAL A 173 -7.80 12.39 32.06
CA VAL A 173 -8.07 13.40 33.09
C VAL A 173 -9.17 12.91 34.04
N ALA A 174 -10.27 12.39 33.51
CA ALA A 174 -11.35 11.83 34.32
C ALA A 174 -10.84 10.68 35.20
N ARG A 175 -10.09 9.74 34.61
CA ARG A 175 -9.54 8.61 35.38
C ARG A 175 -8.52 9.05 36.42
N HIS A 176 -7.73 10.08 36.12
CA HIS A 176 -6.76 10.64 37.06
C HIS A 176 -7.46 11.20 38.31
N LEU A 177 -8.58 11.93 38.13
CA LEU A 177 -9.36 12.46 39.25
C LEU A 177 -9.90 11.35 40.15
N GLU A 178 -10.39 10.25 39.57
CA GLU A 178 -10.83 9.08 40.34
C GLU A 178 -9.68 8.47 41.16
N LEU A 179 -8.54 8.21 40.51
CA LEU A 179 -7.37 7.63 41.16
C LEU A 179 -6.87 8.51 42.30
N LYS A 180 -6.82 9.83 42.08
CA LYS A 180 -6.39 10.82 43.06
C LYS A 180 -7.21 10.77 44.36
N MET A 181 -8.50 10.44 44.27
CA MET A 181 -9.36 10.31 45.45
C MET A 181 -9.11 9.00 46.21
N VAL A 182 -8.83 7.91 45.50
CA VAL A 182 -8.74 6.56 46.06
C VAL A 182 -7.32 6.19 46.50
N SER A 183 -6.28 6.73 45.85
CA SER A 183 -4.88 6.31 46.04
C SER A 183 -4.10 7.12 47.09
N LYS A 184 -4.78 7.76 48.05
CA LYS A 184 -4.11 8.54 49.10
C LYS A 184 -3.17 7.65 49.92
N ILE A 185 -2.01 8.19 50.29
CA ILE A 185 -1.01 7.49 51.08
C ILE A 185 -1.00 8.02 52.52
N PRO A 186 -0.79 7.16 53.52
CA PRO A 186 -0.73 7.59 54.91
C PRO A 186 0.49 8.47 55.14
N GLU A 187 0.31 9.52 55.94
CA GLU A 187 1.38 10.37 56.44
C GLU A 187 1.63 10.03 57.90
N PHE A 188 2.91 9.87 58.24
CA PHE A 188 3.32 9.55 59.60
C PHE A 188 4.23 10.63 60.15
N SER A 189 4.10 10.94 61.43
CA SER A 189 5.08 11.73 62.19
C SER A 189 5.68 10.90 63.31
N LEU A 190 6.88 11.30 63.73
CA LEU A 190 7.50 10.77 64.94
C LEU A 190 7.08 11.64 66.12
N ASP A 191 6.31 11.07 67.04
CA ASP A 191 6.02 11.69 68.33
C ASP A 191 6.62 10.81 69.44
N GLY A 192 7.57 11.36 70.20
CA GLY A 192 8.27 10.61 71.26
C GLY A 192 9.06 9.37 70.82
N GLY A 193 9.28 9.16 69.52
CA GLY A 193 9.94 7.97 68.97
C GLY A 193 8.99 6.89 68.43
N GLU A 194 7.67 7.10 68.53
CA GLU A 194 6.66 6.23 67.93
C GLU A 194 6.12 6.83 66.62
N LEU A 195 5.87 5.98 65.63
CA LEU A 195 5.29 6.36 64.34
C LEU A 195 3.78 6.51 64.49
N VAL A 196 3.30 7.75 64.52
CA VAL A 196 1.88 8.07 64.64
C VAL A 196 1.33 8.46 63.27
N LEU A 197 0.20 7.87 62.88
CA LEU A 197 -0.53 8.25 61.67
C LEU A 197 -1.13 9.66 61.86
N THR A 198 -0.63 10.64 61.11
CA THR A 198 -1.06 12.04 61.21
C THR A 198 -2.10 12.43 60.16
N GLY A 199 -2.17 11.70 59.05
CA GLY A 199 -3.13 12.01 58.01
C GLY A 199 -2.97 11.18 56.74
N TRP A 200 -3.59 11.67 55.68
CA TRP A 200 -3.57 11.09 54.34
C TRP A 200 -3.20 12.16 53.35
N LYS A 201 -2.12 11.95 52.61
CA LYS A 201 -1.67 12.87 51.55
C LYS A 201 -1.88 12.28 50.16
N GLU A 202 -1.87 13.15 49.17
CA GLU A 202 -1.99 12.74 47.77
C GLU A 202 -0.76 11.93 47.34
N ASN A 203 -0.99 10.93 46.50
CA ASN A 203 0.08 10.12 45.94
C ASN A 203 0.67 10.80 44.71
N GLU A 204 1.86 11.38 44.85
CA GLU A 204 2.59 12.02 43.75
C GLU A 204 2.86 11.07 42.58
N ALA A 205 2.99 9.77 42.83
CA ALA A 205 3.18 8.79 41.77
C ALA A 205 1.96 8.72 40.83
N THR A 206 0.75 8.91 41.36
CA THR A 206 -0.47 8.97 40.54
C THR A 206 -0.48 10.20 39.62
N ASN A 207 0.03 11.34 40.09
CA ASN A 207 0.18 12.55 39.29
C ASN A 207 1.20 12.35 38.17
N LYS A 208 2.39 11.81 38.51
CA LYS A 208 3.45 11.52 37.54
C LYS A 208 2.97 10.56 36.45
N LEU A 209 2.31 9.47 36.84
CA LEU A 209 1.80 8.48 35.89
C LEU A 209 0.74 9.07 34.95
N SER A 210 -0.15 9.93 35.43
CA SER A 210 -1.13 10.62 34.58
C SER A 210 -0.46 11.47 33.51
N MET A 211 0.55 12.24 33.90
CA MET A 211 1.32 13.07 32.98
C MET A 211 2.04 12.23 31.93
N GLU A 212 2.68 11.12 32.32
CA GLU A 212 3.33 10.20 31.40
C GLU A 212 2.34 9.62 30.37
N VAL A 213 1.16 9.18 30.82
CA VAL A 213 0.12 8.64 29.93
C VAL A 213 -0.42 9.72 28.98
N LEU A 214 -0.60 10.95 29.45
CA LEU A 214 -1.01 12.08 28.60
C LEU A 214 0.05 12.39 27.53
N THR A 215 1.32 12.43 27.92
CA THR A 215 2.43 12.71 27.00
C THR A 215 2.60 11.60 25.96
N ASP A 216 2.40 10.34 26.35
CA ASP A 216 2.59 9.18 25.49
C ASP A 216 1.34 8.83 24.65
N LEU A 217 0.19 9.49 24.91
CA LEU A 217 -1.10 9.19 24.28
C LEU A 217 -1.06 9.11 22.76
N VAL A 218 -0.46 10.13 22.13
CA VAL A 218 -0.35 10.20 20.67
C VAL A 218 0.60 9.12 20.14
N VAL A 219 1.61 8.75 20.92
CA VAL A 219 2.58 7.71 20.54
C VAL A 219 1.92 6.34 20.49
N TYR A 220 1.04 6.02 21.45
CA TYR A 220 0.21 4.81 21.40
C TYR A 220 -0.61 4.77 20.11
N CYS A 221 -1.31 5.87 19.78
CA CYS A 221 -2.14 5.97 18.59
C CYS A 221 -1.31 5.82 17.31
N HIS A 222 -0.17 6.50 17.22
CA HIS A 222 0.71 6.45 16.06
C HIS A 222 1.28 5.04 15.83
N ARG A 223 1.65 4.34 16.91
CA ARG A 223 2.11 2.95 16.81
C ARG A 223 1.02 2.05 16.28
N ILE A 224 -0.21 2.19 16.78
CA ILE A 224 -1.37 1.43 16.31
C ILE A 224 -1.62 1.68 14.81
N ILE A 225 -1.59 2.94 14.36
CA ILE A 225 -1.73 3.29 12.95
C ILE A 225 -0.64 2.60 12.12
N SER A 226 0.62 2.70 12.56
CA SER A 226 1.76 2.09 11.87
C SER A 226 1.63 0.57 11.74
N LEU A 227 1.14 -0.12 12.78
CA LEU A 227 0.89 -1.56 12.76
C LEU A 227 -0.20 -1.95 11.75
N VAL A 228 -1.28 -1.16 11.68
CA VAL A 228 -2.36 -1.38 10.72
C VAL A 228 -1.87 -1.16 9.28
N GLU A 229 -1.07 -0.12 9.05
CA GLU A 229 -0.44 0.14 7.75
C GLU A 229 0.52 -0.97 7.33
N ALA A 230 1.35 -1.45 8.24
CA ALA A 230 2.27 -2.57 8.00
C ALA A 230 1.50 -3.85 7.62
N ARG A 231 0.43 -4.16 8.35
CA ARG A 231 -0.42 -5.33 8.07
C ARG A 231 -1.04 -5.25 6.67
N GLU A 232 -1.62 -4.10 6.30
CA GLU A 232 -2.24 -3.96 4.98
C GLU A 232 -1.20 -3.99 3.86
N SER A 233 -0.01 -3.41 4.06
CA SER A 233 1.10 -3.50 3.10
C SER A 233 1.52 -4.95 2.84
N ILE A 234 1.63 -5.76 3.90
CA ILE A 234 1.91 -7.19 3.80
C ILE A 234 0.79 -7.89 3.00
N GLU A 235 -0.47 -7.66 3.33
CA GLU A 235 -1.61 -8.29 2.64
C GLU A 235 -1.71 -7.85 1.17
N ALA A 236 -1.47 -6.59 0.86
CA ALA A 236 -1.40 -6.08 -0.50
C ALA A 236 -0.27 -6.76 -1.30
N SER A 237 0.91 -6.94 -0.69
CA SER A 237 2.03 -7.63 -1.32
C SER A 237 1.71 -9.11 -1.61
N LYS A 238 1.02 -9.80 -0.69
CA LYS A 238 0.57 -11.18 -0.88
C LYS A 238 -0.44 -11.28 -2.02
N LYS A 239 -1.42 -10.37 -2.07
CA LYS A 239 -2.41 -10.30 -3.16
C LYS A 239 -1.72 -10.06 -4.51
N ALA A 240 -0.78 -9.12 -4.57
CA ALA A 240 -0.02 -8.83 -5.79
C ALA A 240 0.80 -10.03 -6.28
N LYS A 241 1.46 -10.77 -5.37
CA LYS A 241 2.17 -12.02 -5.70
C LYS A 241 1.22 -13.08 -6.24
N LYS A 242 0.05 -13.28 -5.61
CA LYS A 242 -0.97 -14.24 -6.09
C LYS A 242 -1.46 -13.90 -7.50
N VAL A 243 -1.75 -12.62 -7.78
CA VAL A 243 -2.15 -12.17 -9.11
C VAL A 243 -1.03 -12.38 -10.14
N ALA A 244 0.23 -12.13 -9.77
CA ALA A 244 1.37 -12.35 -10.67
C ALA A 244 1.53 -13.84 -11.02
N VAL A 245 1.39 -14.74 -10.05
CA VAL A 245 1.45 -16.20 -10.28
C VAL A 245 0.29 -16.66 -11.18
N ALA A 246 -0.93 -16.19 -10.94
CA ALA A 246 -2.09 -16.53 -11.77
C ALA A 246 -1.89 -16.09 -13.23
N LYS A 247 -1.42 -14.85 -13.45
CA LYS A 247 -1.11 -14.35 -14.81
C LYS A 247 0.00 -15.14 -15.49
N ALA A 248 1.02 -15.59 -14.76
CA ALA A 248 2.08 -16.41 -15.32
C ALA A 248 1.56 -17.80 -15.73
N ALA A 249 0.77 -18.45 -14.88
CA ALA A 249 0.14 -19.72 -15.19
C ALA A 249 -0.82 -19.63 -16.40
N ASP A 250 -1.64 -18.57 -16.48
CA ASP A 250 -2.51 -18.34 -17.63
C ASP A 250 -1.72 -18.15 -18.93
N ALA A 251 -0.56 -17.48 -18.88
CA ALA A 251 0.32 -17.29 -20.03
C ALA A 251 0.96 -18.62 -20.48
N GLU A 252 1.41 -19.46 -19.55
CA GLU A 252 1.97 -20.78 -19.85
C GLU A 252 0.90 -21.73 -20.43
N MET A 253 -0.32 -21.73 -19.88
CA MET A 253 -1.44 -22.50 -20.43
C MET A 253 -1.91 -21.97 -21.79
N ALA A 254 -1.87 -20.65 -22.01
CA ALA A 254 -2.15 -20.06 -23.32
C ALA A 254 -1.10 -20.45 -24.38
N ASP A 255 0.16 -20.67 -23.98
CA ASP A 255 1.22 -21.14 -24.89
C ASP A 255 1.09 -22.66 -25.17
N LEU A 256 0.68 -23.45 -24.18
CA LEU A 256 0.39 -24.89 -24.33
C LEU A 256 -0.87 -25.18 -25.16
N THR A 257 -1.79 -24.22 -25.27
CA THR A 257 -3.03 -24.34 -26.05
C THR A 257 -2.94 -23.73 -27.44
N ARG A 258 -1.79 -23.15 -27.82
CA ARG A 258 -1.54 -22.79 -29.22
C ARG A 258 -1.56 -24.08 -30.07
N PRO A 259 -2.29 -24.11 -31.19
CA PRO A 259 -2.26 -25.24 -32.11
C PRO A 259 -0.81 -25.45 -32.56
N GLY A 260 -0.16 -26.51 -32.05
CA GLY A 260 1.10 -26.97 -32.59
C GLY A 260 0.91 -27.34 -34.07
N PRO A 261 1.97 -27.29 -34.91
CA PRO A 261 1.88 -27.79 -36.26
C PRO A 261 1.32 -29.22 -36.19
N SER A 262 0.21 -29.44 -36.91
CA SER A 262 -0.45 -30.74 -37.00
C SER A 262 0.61 -31.84 -37.20
N ILE A 263 0.47 -32.97 -36.51
CA ILE A 263 1.37 -34.13 -36.68
C ILE A 263 1.54 -34.46 -38.17
N GLN A 264 0.48 -34.26 -38.97
CA GLN A 264 0.50 -34.38 -40.43
C GLN A 264 1.52 -33.42 -41.09
N SER A 265 1.57 -32.16 -40.67
CA SER A 265 2.53 -31.15 -41.16
C SER A 265 3.98 -31.50 -40.80
N MET A 266 4.21 -32.10 -39.63
CA MET A 266 5.54 -32.55 -39.23
C MET A 266 5.97 -33.78 -40.04
N VAL A 267 5.04 -34.72 -40.28
CA VAL A 267 5.27 -35.90 -41.13
C VAL A 267 5.53 -35.47 -42.57
N ASP A 268 4.73 -34.57 -43.15
CA ASP A 268 4.92 -34.08 -44.51
C ASP A 268 6.25 -33.36 -44.69
N LYS A 269 6.69 -32.61 -43.68
CA LYS A 269 7.99 -31.92 -43.68
C LYS A 269 9.16 -32.91 -43.56
N ALA A 270 9.02 -33.96 -42.75
CA ALA A 270 10.02 -35.01 -42.63
C ALA A 270 10.10 -35.87 -43.91
N VAL A 271 8.96 -36.23 -44.49
CA VAL A 271 8.86 -37.01 -45.73
C VAL A 271 9.41 -36.21 -46.91
N SER A 272 9.04 -34.94 -47.06
CA SER A 272 9.56 -34.09 -48.13
C SER A 272 11.07 -33.81 -48.01
N ALA A 273 11.60 -33.72 -46.79
CA ALA A 273 13.05 -33.64 -46.56
C ALA A 273 13.77 -34.94 -46.92
N ALA A 274 13.19 -36.09 -46.59
CA ALA A 274 13.74 -37.41 -46.94
C ALA A 274 13.72 -37.66 -48.46
N VAL A 275 12.63 -37.28 -49.15
CA VAL A 275 12.48 -37.41 -50.61
C VAL A 275 13.46 -36.49 -51.35
N LYS A 276 13.69 -35.26 -50.87
CA LYS A 276 14.71 -34.38 -51.44
C LYS A 276 16.13 -34.93 -51.27
N LYS A 277 16.39 -35.63 -50.17
CA LYS A 277 17.70 -36.25 -49.91
C LYS A 277 17.94 -37.47 -50.79
N SER A 278 16.91 -38.29 -51.03
CA SER A 278 17.00 -39.47 -51.91
C SER A 278 17.02 -39.14 -53.40
N ALA A 279 16.41 -38.03 -53.83
CA ALA A 279 16.46 -37.57 -55.23
C ALA A 279 17.83 -37.01 -55.67
N SER A 280 18.74 -36.73 -54.72
CA SER A 280 20.07 -36.14 -55.02
C SER A 280 21.20 -37.15 -55.22
N ALA A 281 20.92 -38.46 -55.13
CA ALA A 281 21.94 -39.51 -55.21
C ALA A 281 21.90 -40.25 -56.56
N SER A 282 22.62 -39.75 -57.57
CA SER A 282 23.05 -40.48 -58.78
C SER A 282 24.32 -39.84 -59.38
N PRO A 283 25.16 -40.59 -60.13
CA PRO A 283 26.57 -40.83 -59.79
C PRO A 283 27.62 -39.90 -60.41
N LYS A 284 28.76 -39.75 -59.71
CA LYS A 284 29.97 -39.00 -60.12
C LYS A 284 30.65 -39.61 -61.36
N LYS A 285 30.90 -38.79 -62.40
CA LYS A 285 31.77 -39.09 -63.55
C LYS A 285 33.27 -39.02 -63.16
N ARG A 286 34.07 -39.95 -63.69
CA ARG A 286 35.55 -40.01 -63.59
C ARG A 286 36.24 -38.84 -64.32
N PRO A 287 37.44 -38.38 -63.88
CA PRO A 287 38.16 -37.29 -64.51
C PRO A 287 39.01 -37.77 -65.71
N GLN A 288 38.99 -37.01 -66.80
CA GLN A 288 39.85 -37.17 -67.98
C GLN A 288 41.22 -36.49 -67.78
N THR A 289 42.26 -37.20 -68.19
CA THR A 289 43.68 -36.83 -68.24
C THR A 289 43.92 -35.68 -69.22
N ARG A 290 44.63 -34.63 -68.80
CA ARG A 290 45.07 -33.51 -69.64
C ARG A 290 46.47 -33.79 -70.20
N SER A 291 46.62 -33.78 -71.52
CA SER A 291 47.91 -33.74 -72.21
C SER A 291 48.51 -32.34 -72.13
N VAL A 292 49.81 -32.26 -71.83
CA VAL A 292 50.60 -31.03 -71.80
C VAL A 292 51.38 -30.94 -73.11
N SER A 293 51.13 -29.90 -73.91
CA SER A 293 51.95 -29.54 -75.07
C SER A 293 52.80 -28.33 -74.68
N LEU A 294 54.10 -28.54 -74.56
CA LEU A 294 55.11 -27.51 -74.29
C LEU A 294 55.42 -26.72 -75.58
N TYR A 295 55.27 -25.40 -75.52
CA TYR A 295 55.78 -24.47 -76.52
C TYR A 295 57.03 -23.78 -75.95
N VAL A 296 58.13 -23.87 -76.69
CA VAL A 296 59.46 -23.31 -76.39
C VAL A 296 59.53 -21.89 -76.96
N PRO A 297 60.08 -20.91 -76.22
CA PRO A 297 60.70 -19.75 -76.85
C PRO A 297 62.23 -19.81 -76.77
N LEU A 298 62.84 -19.48 -77.91
CA LEU A 298 64.26 -19.29 -78.18
C LEU A 298 64.87 -18.09 -77.43
N THR A 299 66.21 -18.03 -77.51
CA THR A 299 67.18 -16.94 -77.24
C THR A 299 67.92 -17.11 -75.91
N PHE A 300 69.26 -17.10 -75.81
CA PHE A 300 70.39 -16.82 -76.73
C PHE A 300 71.51 -17.84 -76.44
#